data_AF-A0A258FY72-F1
#
_entry.id   AF-A0A258FY72-F1
#
_cell.length_a   1.000
_cell.length_b   1.000
_cell.length_c   1.000
_cell.angle_alpha   90.00
_cell.angle_beta   90.00
_cell.angle_gamma   90.00
#
_symmetry.space_group_name_H-M   'P 1'
#
loop_
_entity.id
_entity.type
_entity.pdbx_description
1 polymer ?
#
loop_
_entity_poly.entity_id
_entity_poly.type
_entity_poly.pdbx_seq_one_letter_code
_entity_poly.pdbx_strand_id
1 'polypeptide(L)'
;MKTLDIMKRAGRNLRQAKGRTILTSLAIAVGAFTLTASLAVGEGARQYADRLIKSNVDPQSVYVTKEKLRENGAPGAPGLKDYSENATQYAGVTMQSLSADDLARIKDIPNVTRVIPSYLVNTQYIQFEGSDKKYTSDVTTYDPTV
;
A
#
# COMPACT_ATOMS: atom_id res chain seq x y z
N MET A 1 51.06 -34.86 -15.52
CA MET A 1 51.38 -33.57 -14.87
C MET A 1 50.35 -33.31 -13.77
N LYS A 2 50.75 -32.97 -12.54
CA LYS A 2 49.81 -32.76 -11.43
C LYS A 2 49.23 -31.34 -11.50
N THR A 3 47.91 -31.19 -11.42
CA THR A 3 47.19 -29.90 -11.48
C THR A 3 47.68 -28.89 -10.43
N LEU A 4 48.09 -29.39 -9.26
CA LEU A 4 48.70 -28.59 -8.20
C LEU A 4 50.00 -27.91 -8.63
N ASP A 5 50.83 -28.55 -9.44
CA ASP A 5 52.05 -27.92 -9.96
C ASP A 5 51.75 -26.81 -10.97
N ILE A 6 50.68 -26.97 -11.75
CA ILE A 6 50.22 -25.93 -12.70
C ILE A 6 49.78 -24.69 -11.93
N MET A 7 48.97 -24.86 -10.88
CA MET A 7 48.55 -23.75 -10.00
C MET A 7 49.74 -23.06 -9.33
N LYS A 8 50.70 -23.84 -8.81
CA LYS A 8 51.91 -23.31 -8.15
C LYS A 8 52.78 -22.51 -9.12
N ARG A 9 52.88 -22.96 -10.38
CA ARG A 9 53.62 -22.27 -11.45
C ARG A 9 52.89 -21.01 -11.93
N ALA A 10 51.57 -21.08 -12.10
CA ALA A 10 50.74 -19.94 -12.47
C ALA A 10 50.83 -18.81 -11.42
N GLY A 11 50.72 -19.15 -10.13
CA GLY A 11 50.86 -18.18 -9.04
C GLY A 11 52.23 -17.49 -9.00
N ARG A 12 53.32 -18.22 -9.32
CA ARG A 12 54.67 -17.65 -9.43
C ARG A 12 54.78 -16.66 -10.59
N ASN A 13 54.19 -16.99 -11.74
CA ASN A 13 54.15 -16.10 -12.90
C ASN A 13 53.34 -14.83 -12.64
N LEU A 14 52.21 -14.93 -11.94
CA LEU A 14 51.40 -13.77 -11.52
C LEU A 14 52.19 -12.86 -10.56
N ARG A 15 52.99 -13.43 -9.64
CA ARG A 15 53.85 -12.67 -8.71
C ARG A 15 55.02 -11.94 -9.39
N GLN A 16 55.50 -12.39 -10.54
CA GLN A 16 56.50 -11.66 -11.33
C GLN A 16 55.85 -10.53 -12.14
N ALA A 17 54.69 -10.76 -12.74
CA ALA A 17 53.97 -9.77 -13.54
C ALA A 17 52.98 -8.94 -12.70
N LYS A 18 53.45 -8.30 -11.62
CA LYS A 18 52.60 -7.62 -10.62
C LYS A 18 51.73 -6.52 -11.20
N GLY A 19 52.31 -5.63 -12.02
CA GLY A 19 51.60 -4.48 -12.59
C GLY A 19 50.42 -4.91 -13.47
N ARG A 20 50.67 -5.81 -14.43
CA ARG A 20 49.62 -6.32 -15.33
C ARG A 20 48.53 -7.07 -14.56
N THR A 21 48.90 -7.92 -13.61
CA THR A 21 47.94 -8.73 -12.84
C THR A 21 47.03 -7.86 -11.97
N ILE A 22 47.58 -6.82 -11.34
CA ILE A 22 46.79 -5.85 -10.58
C ILE A 22 45.84 -5.09 -11.51
N LEU A 23 46.32 -4.59 -12.65
CA LEU A 23 45.47 -3.85 -13.60
C LEU A 23 44.30 -4.69 -14.11
N THR A 24 44.54 -5.96 -14.48
CA THR A 24 43.49 -6.85 -14.98
C THR A 24 42.50 -7.23 -13.88
N SER A 25 42.97 -7.58 -12.68
CA SER A 25 42.08 -7.92 -11.57
C SER A 25 41.24 -6.73 -11.12
N LEU A 26 41.81 -5.52 -11.12
CA LEU A 26 41.08 -4.28 -10.80
C LEU A 26 40.00 -3.99 -11.85
N ALA A 27 40.31 -4.14 -13.15
CA ALA A 27 39.34 -3.93 -14.22
C ALA A 27 38.14 -4.88 -14.09
N ILE A 28 38.38 -6.17 -13.81
CA ILE A 28 37.33 -7.16 -13.58
C ILE A 28 36.53 -6.82 -12.32
N ALA A 29 37.22 -6.46 -11.22
CA ALA A 29 36.59 -6.13 -9.96
C ALA A 29 35.66 -4.92 -10.08
N VAL A 30 36.09 -3.85 -10.76
CA VAL A 30 35.26 -2.66 -10.99
C VAL A 30 34.04 -3.00 -11.83
N GLY A 31 34.18 -3.82 -12.88
CA GLY A 31 33.04 -4.26 -13.68
C GLY A 31 32.01 -5.06 -12.88
N ALA A 32 32.47 -6.06 -12.11
CA ALA A 32 31.60 -6.88 -11.28
C ALA A 32 30.96 -6.08 -10.13
N PHE A 33 31.73 -5.19 -9.49
CA PHE A 33 31.24 -4.32 -8.43
C PHE A 33 30.15 -3.38 -8.96
N THR A 34 30.39 -2.75 -10.11
CA THR A 34 29.41 -1.82 -10.70
C THR A 34 28.10 -2.54 -11.01
N LEU A 35 28.15 -3.71 -11.65
CA LEU A 35 26.95 -4.49 -11.96
C LEU A 35 26.18 -4.88 -10.69
N THR A 36 26.89 -5.37 -9.67
CA THR A 36 26.28 -5.78 -8.40
C THR A 36 25.68 -4.58 -7.66
N ALA A 37 26.39 -3.45 -7.62
CA ALA A 37 25.91 -2.23 -7.00
C ALA A 37 24.67 -1.69 -7.70
N SER A 38 24.64 -1.68 -9.04
CA SER A 38 23.46 -1.27 -9.81
C SER A 38 22.24 -2.16 -9.53
N LEU A 39 22.43 -3.47 -9.43
CA LEU A 39 21.36 -4.41 -9.08
C LEU A 39 20.86 -4.19 -7.65
N ALA A 40 21.77 -4.04 -6.69
CA ALA A 40 21.43 -3.81 -5.29
C ALA A 40 20.66 -2.50 -5.10
N VAL A 41 21.08 -1.42 -5.78
CA VAL A 41 20.38 -0.14 -5.74
C VAL A 41 19.00 -0.25 -6.40
N GLY A 42 18.88 -0.91 -7.56
CA GLY A 42 17.60 -1.09 -8.24
C GLY A 42 16.59 -1.85 -7.40
N GLU A 43 16.99 -3.00 -6.83
CA GLU A 43 16.09 -3.80 -5.99
C GLU A 43 15.82 -3.10 -4.65
N GLY A 44 16.81 -2.42 -4.06
CA GLY A 44 16.63 -1.63 -2.84
C GLY A 44 15.61 -0.51 -3.02
N ALA A 45 15.69 0.24 -4.13
CA ALA A 45 14.73 1.29 -4.46
C ALA A 45 13.32 0.72 -4.66
N ARG A 46 13.20 -0.43 -5.35
CA ARG A 46 11.92 -1.12 -5.55
C ARG A 46 11.30 -1.56 -4.24
N GLN A 47 12.08 -2.20 -3.37
CA GLN A 47 11.61 -2.62 -2.04
C GLN A 47 11.23 -1.43 -1.16
N TYR A 48 11.95 -0.32 -1.26
CA TYR A 48 11.60 0.90 -0.54
C TYR A 48 10.26 1.48 -1.01
N ALA A 49 10.06 1.58 -2.34
CA ALA A 49 8.80 2.02 -2.92
C ALA A 49 7.63 1.09 -2.53
N ASP A 50 7.84 -0.23 -2.61
CA ASP A 50 6.83 -1.22 -2.22
C ASP A 50 6.44 -1.09 -0.73
N ARG A 51 7.41 -0.86 0.16
CA ARG A 51 7.14 -0.63 1.59
C ARG A 51 6.36 0.66 1.82
N LEU A 52 6.73 1.74 1.14
CA LEU A 52 6.05 3.02 1.26
C LEU A 52 4.58 2.95 0.84
N ILE A 53 4.30 2.18 -0.24
CA ILE A 53 2.94 1.95 -0.72
C ILE A 53 2.19 1.06 0.28
N LYS A 54 2.75 -0.10 0.64
CA LYS A 54 2.11 -1.06 1.56
C LYS A 54 1.89 -0.51 2.96
N SER A 55 2.72 0.42 3.45
CA SER A 55 2.56 1.00 4.79
C SER A 55 1.37 1.95 4.91
N ASN A 56 0.88 2.49 3.79
CA ASN A 56 -0.19 3.49 3.79
C ASN A 56 -1.48 2.99 3.10
N VAL A 57 -1.36 2.06 2.16
CA VAL A 57 -2.49 1.54 1.39
C VAL A 57 -2.26 0.05 1.17
N ASP A 58 -3.22 -0.78 1.59
CA ASP A 58 -3.24 -2.16 1.13
C ASP A 58 -3.58 -2.17 -0.37
N PRO A 59 -2.63 -2.52 -1.26
CA PRO A 59 -2.86 -2.48 -2.71
C PRO A 59 -3.90 -3.51 -3.17
N GLN A 60 -4.36 -4.40 -2.28
CA GLN A 60 -5.42 -5.37 -2.55
C GLN A 60 -6.76 -4.97 -1.90
N SER A 61 -6.85 -3.77 -1.29
CA SER A 61 -8.11 -3.24 -0.79
C SER A 61 -8.97 -2.68 -1.92
N VAL A 62 -10.25 -3.06 -1.92
CA VAL A 62 -11.26 -2.52 -2.84
C VAL A 62 -12.33 -1.83 -2.00
N TYR A 63 -12.53 -0.54 -2.26
CA TYR A 63 -13.64 0.20 -1.67
C TYR A 63 -14.93 -0.10 -2.43
N VAL A 64 -15.91 -0.64 -1.73
CA VAL A 64 -17.22 -0.97 -2.29
C VAL A 64 -18.25 0.02 -1.75
N THR A 65 -18.97 0.65 -2.66
CA THR A 65 -20.08 1.56 -2.36
C THR A 65 -21.28 1.18 -3.22
N LYS A 66 -22.50 1.37 -2.72
CA LYS A 66 -23.70 1.12 -3.52
C LYS A 66 -23.82 2.04 -4.73
N GLU A 67 -23.35 3.27 -4.58
CA GLU A 67 -23.35 4.25 -5.66
C GLU A 67 -22.01 4.25 -6.39
N LYS A 68 -22.03 4.48 -7.71
CA LYS A 68 -20.82 4.69 -8.49
C LYS A 68 -20.21 6.05 -8.14
N LEU A 69 -19.17 6.06 -7.31
CA LEU A 69 -18.43 7.29 -6.98
C LEU A 69 -17.99 8.09 -8.21
N ARG A 70 -17.70 7.41 -9.34
CA ARG A 70 -17.24 8.05 -10.58
C ARG A 70 -18.34 8.77 -11.36
N GLU A 71 -19.59 8.36 -11.23
CA GLU A 71 -20.73 9.03 -11.88
C GLU A 71 -21.24 10.21 -11.04
N ASN A 72 -21.02 10.17 -9.72
CA ASN A 72 -21.44 11.21 -8.76
C ASN A 72 -20.51 12.43 -8.68
N GLY A 73 -19.46 12.50 -9.51
CA GLY A 73 -18.51 13.61 -9.51
C GLY A 73 -17.78 13.82 -8.18
N ALA A 74 -16.86 14.78 -8.13
CA ALA A 74 -16.20 15.21 -6.90
C ALA A 74 -17.25 15.57 -5.82
N PRO A 75 -16.92 15.47 -4.51
CA PRO A 75 -17.82 15.92 -3.44
C PRO A 75 -18.35 17.32 -3.75
N GLY A 76 -19.67 17.42 -4.01
CA GLY A 76 -20.34 18.66 -4.42
C GLY A 76 -20.81 18.76 -5.87
N ALA A 77 -20.76 17.69 -6.68
CA ALA A 77 -21.34 17.72 -8.02
C ALA A 77 -22.87 17.96 -7.98
N PRO A 78 -23.40 18.99 -8.66
CA PRO A 78 -24.81 19.32 -8.61
C PRO A 78 -25.63 18.32 -9.42
N GLY A 79 -26.55 17.61 -8.75
CA GLY A 79 -27.51 16.69 -9.35
C GLY A 79 -28.55 16.26 -8.32
N LEU A 80 -29.81 16.08 -8.74
CA LEU A 80 -30.85 15.52 -7.87
C LEU A 80 -30.45 14.08 -7.49
N LYS A 81 -30.42 13.79 -6.19
CA LYS A 81 -30.21 12.45 -5.66
C LYS A 81 -31.55 11.88 -5.19
N ASP A 82 -31.79 10.62 -5.52
CA ASP A 82 -32.96 9.90 -5.03
C ASP A 82 -32.92 9.78 -3.50
N TYR A 83 -34.05 10.04 -2.85
CA TYR A 83 -34.17 9.89 -1.40
C TYR A 83 -34.11 8.41 -1.01
N SER A 84 -33.26 8.07 -0.05
CA SER A 84 -33.17 6.75 0.55
C SER A 84 -33.17 6.90 2.06
N GLU A 85 -34.07 6.21 2.77
CA GLU A 85 -34.14 6.24 4.24
C GLU A 85 -32.83 5.76 4.90
N ASN A 86 -32.07 4.91 4.21
CA ASN A 86 -30.78 4.38 4.66
C ASN A 86 -29.57 5.17 4.13
N ALA A 87 -29.77 6.42 3.70
CA ALA A 87 -28.69 7.28 3.23
C ALA A 87 -27.87 7.85 4.41
N THR A 88 -26.55 7.86 4.25
CA THR A 88 -25.58 8.39 5.22
C THR A 88 -24.73 9.46 4.54
N GLN A 89 -24.37 10.53 5.24
CA GLN A 89 -23.46 11.56 4.71
C GLN A 89 -22.02 11.22 5.08
N TYR A 90 -21.13 11.15 4.08
CA TYR A 90 -19.68 11.02 4.26
C TYR A 90 -18.97 12.11 3.46
N ALA A 91 -18.13 12.92 4.12
CA ALA A 91 -17.36 14.00 3.49
C ALA A 91 -18.19 14.95 2.59
N GLY A 92 -19.42 15.28 3.02
CA GLY A 92 -20.35 16.14 2.26
C GLY A 92 -21.11 15.43 1.13
N VAL A 93 -20.95 14.11 0.98
CA VAL A 93 -21.66 13.30 -0.03
C VAL A 93 -22.66 12.37 0.66
N THR A 94 -23.94 12.52 0.31
CA THR A 94 -24.97 11.53 0.65
C THR A 94 -24.73 10.25 -0.14
N MET A 95 -24.55 9.13 0.57
CA MET A 95 -24.35 7.79 0.00
C MET A 95 -25.31 6.80 0.65
N GLN A 96 -25.88 5.88 -0.13
CA GLN A 96 -26.67 4.78 0.41
C GLN A 96 -25.79 3.76 1.17
N SER A 97 -26.23 3.37 2.37
CA SER A 97 -25.54 2.34 3.17
C SER A 97 -25.72 0.92 2.61
N LEU A 98 -24.68 0.10 2.76
CA LEU A 98 -24.71 -1.33 2.45
C LEU A 98 -25.51 -2.08 3.53
N SER A 99 -26.38 -3.01 3.12
CA SER A 99 -27.13 -3.84 4.07
C SER A 99 -26.31 -5.03 4.57
N ALA A 100 -26.80 -5.72 5.59
CA ALA A 100 -26.18 -6.96 6.07
C ALA A 100 -26.15 -8.06 4.98
N ASP A 101 -27.18 -8.13 4.13
CA ASP A 101 -27.25 -9.07 3.00
C ASP A 101 -26.18 -8.76 1.95
N ASP A 102 -25.93 -7.46 1.69
CA ASP A 102 -24.87 -7.04 0.77
C ASP A 102 -23.50 -7.46 1.29
N LEU A 103 -23.25 -7.29 2.60
CA LEU A 103 -22.01 -7.74 3.23
C LEU A 103 -21.84 -9.27 3.17
N ALA A 104 -22.93 -10.03 3.34
CA ALA A 104 -22.89 -11.49 3.23
C ALA A 104 -22.55 -11.93 1.80
N ARG A 105 -23.15 -11.30 0.79
CA ARG A 105 -22.81 -11.57 -0.63
C ARG A 105 -21.36 -11.24 -0.94
N ILE A 106 -20.83 -10.13 -0.43
CA ILE A 106 -19.43 -9.74 -0.66
C ILE A 106 -18.46 -10.74 0.00
N LYS A 107 -18.79 -11.24 1.19
CA LYS A 107 -17.98 -12.27 1.88
C LYS A 107 -17.95 -13.60 1.13
N ASP A 108 -18.98 -13.93 0.37
CA ASP A 108 -19.09 -15.18 -0.38
C ASP A 108 -18.35 -15.14 -1.74
N ILE A 109 -17.87 -13.97 -2.16
CA ILE A 109 -17.12 -13.84 -3.42
C ILE A 109 -15.78 -14.60 -3.30
N PRO A 110 -15.45 -15.50 -4.26
CA PRO A 110 -14.19 -16.21 -4.25
C PRO A 110 -13.01 -15.23 -4.30
N ASN A 111 -11.99 -15.50 -3.48
CA ASN A 111 -10.79 -14.68 -3.25
C ASN A 111 -10.97 -13.42 -2.37
N VAL A 112 -12.14 -13.25 -1.72
CA VAL A 112 -12.29 -12.23 -0.66
C VAL A 112 -11.81 -12.80 0.67
N THR A 113 -10.64 -12.34 1.14
CA THR A 113 -10.06 -12.80 2.41
C THR A 113 -10.72 -12.16 3.63
N ARG A 114 -11.07 -10.88 3.55
CA ARG A 114 -11.62 -10.11 4.68
C ARG A 114 -12.49 -8.96 4.18
N VAL A 115 -13.62 -8.75 4.85
CA VAL A 115 -14.51 -7.60 4.64
C VAL A 115 -14.52 -6.78 5.91
N ILE A 116 -14.09 -5.52 5.83
CA ILE A 116 -14.10 -4.57 6.93
C ILE A 116 -15.21 -3.55 6.65
N PRO A 117 -16.36 -3.62 7.34
CA PRO A 117 -17.40 -2.61 7.20
C PRO A 117 -16.92 -1.30 7.85
N SER A 118 -17.04 -0.20 7.12
CA SER A 118 -16.84 1.15 7.67
C SER A 118 -18.19 1.67 8.15
N TYR A 119 -18.33 1.88 9.45
CA TYR A 119 -19.53 2.47 10.04
C TYR A 119 -19.34 3.97 10.18
N LEU A 120 -20.29 4.75 9.66
CA LEU A 120 -20.36 6.18 9.92
C LEU A 120 -21.43 6.45 10.97
N VAL A 121 -21.00 6.80 12.18
CA VAL A 121 -21.91 7.22 13.25
C VAL A 121 -22.02 8.74 13.19
N ASN A 122 -23.19 9.24 12.77
CA ASN A 122 -23.47 10.67 12.77
C ASN A 122 -24.26 11.04 14.03
N THR A 123 -23.77 12.02 14.79
CA THR A 123 -24.47 12.57 15.95
C THR A 123 -25.66 13.39 15.47
N GLN A 124 -26.90 12.97 15.78
CA GLN A 124 -28.08 13.78 15.44
C GLN A 124 -28.09 15.11 16.18
N TYR A 125 -27.84 15.08 17.49
CA TYR A 125 -27.62 16.26 18.32
C TYR A 125 -27.03 15.86 19.68
N ILE A 126 -26.36 16.81 20.31
CA ILE A 126 -25.96 16.80 21.71
C ILE A 126 -26.85 17.81 22.43
N GLN A 127 -27.40 17.42 23.58
CA GLN A 127 -28.15 18.29 24.47
C GLN A 127 -27.50 18.23 25.85
N PHE A 128 -27.15 19.39 26.40
CA PHE A 128 -26.62 19.48 27.76
C PHE A 128 -27.78 19.42 28.76
N GLU A 129 -27.58 18.70 29.87
CA GLU A 129 -28.56 18.63 30.96
C GLU A 129 -28.88 20.04 31.47
N GLY A 130 -30.17 20.41 31.45
CA GLY A 130 -30.64 21.75 31.82
C GLY A 130 -30.69 22.79 30.68
N SER A 131 -30.46 22.39 29.41
CA SER A 131 -30.60 23.26 28.24
C SER A 131 -31.47 22.61 27.17
N ASP A 132 -32.43 23.35 26.61
CA ASP A 132 -33.24 22.90 25.46
C ASP A 132 -32.52 23.10 24.10
N LYS A 133 -31.31 23.67 24.11
CA LYS A 133 -30.53 23.89 22.89
C LYS A 133 -29.84 22.60 22.46
N LYS A 134 -30.05 22.27 21.19
CA LYS A 134 -29.42 21.15 20.48
C LYS A 134 -28.16 21.64 19.77
N TYR A 135 -27.06 20.94 19.98
CA TYR A 135 -25.75 21.19 19.38
C TYR A 135 -25.38 20.03 18.45
N THR A 136 -24.57 20.28 17.43
CA THR A 136 -24.03 19.23 16.56
C THR A 136 -22.54 19.07 16.83
N SER A 137 -22.03 17.84 16.84
CA SER A 137 -20.60 17.54 17.02
C SER A 137 -20.21 16.31 16.23
N ASP A 138 -19.04 16.37 15.60
CA ASP A 138 -18.42 15.22 14.95
C ASP A 138 -17.95 14.21 16.02
N VAL A 139 -18.39 12.96 15.89
CA VAL A 139 -17.97 11.85 16.75
C VAL A 139 -17.22 10.84 15.91
N THR A 140 -15.95 10.62 16.24
CA THR A 140 -15.13 9.58 15.59
C THR A 140 -15.08 8.36 16.49
N THR A 141 -15.66 7.25 16.04
CA THR A 141 -15.56 5.95 16.72
C THR A 141 -14.27 5.25 16.32
N TYR A 142 -13.45 4.89 17.30
CA TYR A 142 -12.28 4.02 17.12
C TYR A 142 -12.65 2.61 17.59
N ASP A 143 -12.64 1.64 16.68
CA ASP A 143 -12.77 0.22 17.01
C ASP A 143 -11.37 -0.41 17.09
N PRO A 144 -10.89 -0.82 18.28
CA PRO A 144 -9.57 -1.43 18.46
C PRO A 144 -9.52 -2.90 18.02
N THR A 145 -10.62 -3.50 17.56
CA THR A 145 -10.69 -4.92 17.16
C THR A 145 -10.45 -5.16 15.67
N VAL A 146 -10.15 -4.10 14.90
CA VAL A 146 -9.84 -4.14 13.46
C VAL A 146 -8.38 -3.83 13.18
#